data_AF-A0A1Y1VIJ7-F1
#
_entry.id   AF-A0A1Y1VIJ7-F1
#
_cell.length_a   1.000
_cell.length_b   1.000
_cell.length_c   1.000
_cell.angle_alpha   90.00
_cell.angle_beta   90.00
_cell.angle_gamma   90.00
#
_symmetry.space_group_name_H-M   'P 1'
#
loop_
_entity.id
_entity.type
_entity.pdbx_description
1 polymer ?
#
loop_
_entity_poly.entity_id
_entity_poly.type
_entity_poly.pdbx_seq_one_letter_code
_entity_poly.pdbx_strand_id
1 'polypeptide(L)'
;SFRIYVILNNDKFKKLEILLKNKFLLLLIFFFVALVSLLLSIGQILDPVVQQTKTIKIDSNEVEKYYICTSKDNITSAVYFILVIIDGIIIFTGIYISKEIKSVASEFYESVHITYALYCKCYFIILFL
;
A
#
# COMPACT_ATOMS: atom_id res chain seq x y z
N SER A 1 -11.99 -10.44 2.98
CA SER A 1 -11.61 -10.56 4.40
C SER A 1 -12.32 -9.59 5.33
N PHE A 2 -12.20 -8.26 5.19
CA PHE A 2 -12.79 -7.31 6.16
C PHE A 2 -14.28 -7.55 6.45
N ARG A 3 -15.11 -7.71 5.41
CA ARG A 3 -16.54 -8.04 5.58
C ARG A 3 -16.76 -9.32 6.39
N ILE A 4 -15.99 -10.37 6.11
CA ILE A 4 -16.10 -11.67 6.79
C ILE A 4 -15.71 -11.53 8.26
N TYR A 5 -14.63 -10.80 8.55
CA TYR A 5 -14.23 -10.49 9.92
C TYR A 5 -15.34 -9.77 10.70
N VAL A 6 -15.98 -8.74 10.12
CA VAL A 6 -17.07 -8.02 10.78
C VAL A 6 -18.26 -8.93 11.07
N ILE A 7 -18.58 -9.87 10.16
CA ILE A 7 -19.67 -10.83 10.33
C ILE A 7 -19.35 -11.85 11.45
N LEU A 8 -18.15 -12.41 11.44
CA LEU A 8 -17.77 -13.50 12.35
C LEU A 8 -17.49 -13.04 13.78
N ASN A 9 -16.94 -11.84 13.98
CA ASN A 9 -16.44 -11.38 15.28
C ASN A 9 -17.37 -10.40 16.02
N ASN A 10 -18.57 -10.11 15.52
CA ASN A 10 -19.41 -9.07 16.12
C ASN A 10 -20.92 -9.30 16.01
N ASP A 11 -21.50 -9.98 17.00
CA ASP A 11 -22.96 -10.15 17.15
C ASP A 11 -23.72 -8.81 17.27
N LYS A 12 -23.09 -7.77 17.81
CA LYS A 12 -23.68 -6.44 17.99
C LYS A 12 -23.79 -5.62 16.69
N PHE A 13 -23.09 -6.02 15.63
CA PHE A 13 -23.00 -5.26 14.38
C PHE A 13 -23.76 -5.89 13.20
N LYS A 14 -24.78 -6.71 13.43
CA LYS A 14 -25.74 -7.14 12.38
C LYS A 14 -26.31 -5.96 11.56
N LYS A 15 -26.42 -4.76 12.13
CA LYS A 15 -26.81 -3.54 11.39
C LYS A 15 -25.72 -3.04 10.42
N LEU A 16 -24.44 -3.26 10.74
CA LEU A 16 -23.29 -2.88 9.93
C LEU A 16 -23.05 -3.87 8.79
N GLU A 17 -23.49 -5.13 8.96
CA GLU A 17 -23.56 -6.12 7.87
C GLU A 17 -24.42 -5.63 6.69
N ILE A 18 -25.56 -5.00 6.97
CA ILE A 18 -26.44 -4.38 5.96
C ILE A 18 -25.72 -3.22 5.26
N LEU A 19 -24.98 -2.41 6.02
CA LEU A 19 -24.19 -1.30 5.50
C LEU A 19 -23.02 -1.80 4.64
N LEU A 20 -22.45 -2.97 4.95
CA LEU A 20 -21.35 -3.62 4.23
C LEU A 20 -21.79 -4.50 3.04
N LYS A 21 -23.06 -4.38 2.57
CA LYS A 21 -23.49 -4.98 1.30
C LYS A 21 -22.56 -4.50 0.18
N ASN A 22 -22.29 -5.38 -0.80
CA ASN A 22 -21.23 -5.24 -1.83
C ASN A 22 -20.95 -3.83 -2.37
N LYS A 23 -21.97 -2.98 -2.54
CA LYS A 23 -21.85 -1.60 -3.04
C LYS A 23 -21.03 -0.68 -2.11
N PHE A 24 -21.13 -0.84 -0.79
CA PHE A 24 -20.42 0.03 0.16
C PHE A 24 -18.95 -0.32 0.31
N LEU A 25 -18.61 -1.62 0.31
CA LEU A 25 -17.22 -2.06 0.29
C LEU A 25 -16.50 -1.55 -0.96
N LEU A 26 -17.18 -1.60 -2.10
CA LEU A 26 -16.68 -1.06 -3.36
C LEU A 26 -16.48 0.46 -3.29
N LEU A 27 -17.42 1.20 -2.70
CA LEU A 27 -17.29 2.65 -2.46
C LEU A 27 -16.05 2.98 -1.63
N LEU A 28 -15.81 2.22 -0.55
CA LEU A 28 -14.64 2.41 0.31
C LEU A 28 -13.33 2.18 -0.45
N ILE A 29 -13.27 1.15 -1.30
CA ILE A 29 -12.12 0.88 -2.18
C ILE A 29 -11.92 2.04 -3.15
N PHE A 30 -12.98 2.53 -3.81
CA PHE A 30 -12.85 3.67 -4.74
C PHE A 30 -12.40 4.95 -4.04
N PHE A 31 -12.92 5.23 -2.85
CA PHE A 31 -12.51 6.38 -2.05
C PHE A 31 -11.01 6.29 -1.69
N PHE A 32 -10.54 5.12 -1.28
CA PHE A 32 -9.14 4.89 -1.00
C PHE A 32 -8.24 5.10 -2.22
N VAL A 33 -8.63 4.54 -3.38
CA VAL A 33 -7.89 4.72 -4.64
C VAL A 33 -7.85 6.20 -5.06
N ALA A 34 -8.98 6.92 -4.93
CA ALA A 34 -9.05 8.34 -5.23
C ALA A 34 -8.13 9.16 -4.31
N LEU A 35 -8.09 8.85 -3.01
CA LEU A 35 -7.21 9.52 -2.05
C LEU A 35 -5.73 9.32 -2.39
N VAL A 36 -5.32 8.08 -2.68
CA VAL A 36 -3.92 7.77 -3.07
C VAL A 36 -3.56 8.48 -4.37
N SER A 37 -4.46 8.48 -5.36
CA SER A 37 -4.26 9.15 -6.65
C SER A 37 -4.11 10.67 -6.48
N LEU A 38 -4.90 11.26 -5.58
CA LEU A 38 -4.83 12.67 -5.26
C LEU A 38 -3.48 13.03 -4.60
N LEU A 39 -3.02 12.24 -3.63
CA LEU A 39 -1.72 12.44 -2.98
C LEU A 39 -0.57 12.39 -3.98
N LEU A 40 -0.56 11.38 -4.86
CA LEU A 40 0.42 11.27 -5.95
C LEU A 40 0.38 12.48 -6.88
N SER A 41 -0.83 12.91 -7.26
CA SER A 41 -1.00 14.07 -8.15
C SER A 41 -0.47 15.36 -7.52
N ILE A 42 -0.75 15.58 -6.23
CA ILE A 42 -0.24 16.75 -5.49
C ILE A 42 1.29 16.73 -5.42
N GLY A 43 1.88 15.57 -5.11
CA GLY A 43 3.34 15.42 -5.11
C GLY A 43 3.97 15.78 -6.45
N GLN A 44 3.43 15.24 -7.54
CA GLN A 44 3.93 15.49 -8.90
C GLN A 44 3.73 16.93 -9.38
N ILE A 45 2.64 17.60 -8.96
CA ILE A 45 2.41 19.01 -9.30
C ILE A 45 3.39 19.92 -8.57
N LEU A 46 3.65 19.66 -7.29
CA LEU A 46 4.52 20.51 -6.46
C LEU A 46 6.01 20.26 -6.73
N ASP A 47 6.40 19.02 -7.01
CA ASP A 47 7.79 18.61 -7.14
C ASP A 47 7.94 17.51 -8.20
N PRO A 48 7.81 17.87 -9.49
CA PRO A 48 7.77 16.90 -10.58
C PRO A 48 9.08 16.13 -10.69
N VAL A 49 8.96 14.84 -11.00
CA VAL A 49 10.12 14.00 -11.31
C VAL A 49 10.59 14.33 -12.72
N VAL A 50 11.79 14.93 -12.81
CA VAL A 50 12.39 15.33 -14.09
C VAL A 50 13.70 14.58 -14.32
N GLN A 51 14.08 14.44 -15.58
CA GLN A 51 15.36 13.86 -15.95
C GLN A 51 16.49 14.83 -15.56
N GLN A 52 17.44 14.32 -14.78
CA GLN A 52 18.67 15.00 -14.42
C GLN A 52 19.86 14.23 -14.99
N THR A 53 20.84 14.97 -15.51
CA THR A 53 22.10 14.37 -15.98
C THR A 53 23.08 14.37 -14.83
N LYS A 54 23.58 13.19 -14.46
CA LYS A 54 24.70 13.05 -13.53
C LYS A 54 25.96 12.68 -14.30
N THR A 55 27.06 13.29 -13.90
CA THR A 55 28.40 13.00 -14.41
C THR A 55 29.23 12.38 -13.30
N ILE A 56 29.75 11.19 -13.54
CA ILE A 56 30.78 10.57 -12.69
C ILE A 56 32.11 10.66 -13.44
N LYS A 57 33.16 11.05 -12.73
CA LYS A 57 34.52 11.00 -13.24
C LYS A 57 35.12 9.64 -12.85
N ILE A 58 35.39 8.80 -13.83
CA ILE A 58 35.93 7.45 -13.62
C ILE A 58 37.45 7.52 -13.46
N ASP A 59 38.09 8.34 -14.29
CA ASP A 59 39.52 8.60 -14.25
C ASP A 59 39.84 10.04 -14.65
N SER A 60 41.12 10.44 -14.57
CA SER A 60 41.58 11.81 -14.87
C SER A 60 41.08 12.35 -16.22
N ASN A 61 40.88 11.46 -17.21
CA ASN A 61 40.46 11.77 -18.58
C ASN A 61 39.06 11.26 -18.98
N GLU A 62 38.39 10.43 -18.16
CA GLU A 62 37.11 9.80 -18.53
C GLU A 62 35.97 10.30 -17.65
N VAL A 63 34.92 10.83 -18.31
CA VAL A 63 33.70 11.31 -17.67
C VAL A 63 32.51 10.59 -18.30
N GLU A 64 31.79 9.82 -17.50
CA GLU A 64 30.57 9.14 -17.93
C GLU A 64 29.33 9.95 -17.52
N LYS A 65 28.38 10.07 -18.46
CA LYS A 65 27.10 10.74 -18.25
C LYS A 65 26.00 9.69 -18.17
N TYR A 66 25.25 9.68 -17.08
CA TYR A 66 24.05 8.87 -16.94
C TYR A 66 22.87 9.74 -16.55
N TYR A 67 21.69 9.31 -16.97
CA TYR A 67 20.45 10.04 -16.77
C TYR A 67 19.66 9.37 -15.64
N ILE A 68 19.24 10.17 -14.67
CA ILE A 68 18.37 9.72 -13.59
C ILE A 68 17.09 10.53 -13.59
N CYS A 69 15.98 9.91 -13.24
CA CYS A 69 14.73 10.61 -12.96
C CYS A 69 14.69 10.89 -11.45
N THR A 70 14.72 12.16 -11.06
CA THR A 70 14.66 12.55 -9.65
C THR A 70 13.91 13.87 -9.51
N SER A 71 13.23 14.03 -8.38
CA SER A 71 12.67 15.31 -7.98
C SER A 71 13.78 16.30 -7.62
N LYS A 72 13.49 17.60 -7.68
CA LYS A 72 14.45 18.64 -7.25
C LYS A 72 14.36 18.84 -5.74
N ASP A 73 13.15 18.80 -5.21
CA ASP A 73 12.88 18.94 -3.79
C ASP A 73 12.61 17.57 -3.15
N ASN A 74 12.31 17.59 -1.86
CA ASN A 74 12.01 16.39 -1.06
C ASN A 74 10.50 16.13 -0.93
N ILE A 75 9.64 16.90 -1.61
CA ILE A 75 8.18 16.80 -1.44
C ILE A 75 7.68 15.49 -2.02
N THR A 76 8.09 15.14 -3.24
CA THR A 76 7.69 13.87 -3.87
C THR A 76 8.22 12.67 -3.08
N SER A 77 9.44 12.75 -2.55
CA SER A 77 9.99 11.76 -1.63
C SER A 77 9.17 11.62 -0.34
N ALA A 78 8.72 12.73 0.25
CA ALA A 78 7.86 12.71 1.43
C ALA A 78 6.48 12.10 1.14
N VAL A 79 5.89 12.39 -0.02
CA VAL A 79 4.63 11.76 -0.47
C VAL A 79 4.82 10.26 -0.62
N TYR A 80 5.90 9.79 -1.26
CA TYR A 80 6.19 8.36 -1.36
C TYR A 80 6.38 7.71 0.02
N PHE A 81 7.06 8.38 0.95
CA PHE A 81 7.22 7.87 2.31
C PHE A 81 5.87 7.71 3.03
N ILE A 82 4.96 8.69 2.91
CA ILE A 82 3.59 8.59 3.46
C ILE A 82 2.84 7.40 2.84
N LEU A 83 2.96 7.20 1.52
CA LEU A 83 2.32 6.07 0.84
C LEU A 83 2.87 4.72 1.30
N VAL A 84 4.18 4.61 1.55
CA VAL A 84 4.80 3.40 2.13
C VAL A 84 4.22 3.12 3.52
N ILE A 85 4.06 4.13 4.37
CA ILE A 85 3.42 3.97 5.69
C ILE A 85 1.98 3.47 5.55
N ILE A 86 1.20 4.07 4.63
CA ILE A 86 -0.19 3.65 4.38
C ILE A 86 -0.25 2.19 3.90
N ASP A 87 0.61 1.78 2.98
CA ASP A 87 0.68 0.40 2.50
C ASP A 87 1.05 -0.57 3.64
N GLY A 88 2.00 -0.18 4.49
CA GLY A 88 2.36 -0.94 5.69
C GLY A 88 1.15 -1.15 6.61
N ILE A 89 0.41 -0.08 6.92
CA ILE A 89 -0.81 -0.15 7.75
C ILE A 89 -1.83 -1.12 7.14
N ILE A 90 -2.05 -1.06 5.82
CA ILE A 90 -2.98 -1.96 5.11
C ILE A 90 -2.54 -3.41 5.22
N ILE A 91 -1.25 -3.70 5.02
CA ILE A 91 -0.75 -5.07 5.11
C ILE A 91 -0.87 -5.61 6.53
N PHE A 92 -0.43 -4.85 7.54
CA PHE A 92 -0.56 -5.25 8.95
C PHE A 92 -2.03 -5.49 9.34
N THR A 93 -2.93 -4.59 8.95
CA THR A 93 -4.37 -4.72 9.19
C THR A 93 -4.93 -5.96 8.48
N GLY A 94 -4.49 -6.23 7.25
CA GLY A 94 -4.89 -7.42 6.49
C GLY A 94 -4.46 -8.72 7.15
N ILE A 95 -3.21 -8.79 7.65
CA ILE A 95 -2.69 -9.96 8.38
C ILE A 95 -3.49 -10.17 9.67
N TYR A 96 -3.74 -9.10 10.43
CA TYR A 96 -4.52 -9.15 11.66
C TYR A 96 -5.94 -9.69 11.40
N ILE A 97 -6.67 -9.08 10.47
CA ILE A 97 -8.02 -9.51 10.05
C ILE A 97 -8.03 -10.98 9.65
N SER A 98 -7.03 -11.40 8.87
CA SER A 98 -6.97 -12.77 8.35
C SER A 98 -6.72 -13.80 9.45
N LYS A 99 -5.88 -13.47 10.44
CA LYS A 99 -5.66 -14.30 11.64
C LYS A 99 -6.92 -14.43 12.48
N GLU A 100 -7.66 -13.34 12.66
CA GLU A 100 -8.92 -13.32 13.40
C GLU A 100 -10.02 -14.16 12.71
N ILE A 101 -10.07 -14.15 11.38
CA ILE A 101 -11.00 -15.04 10.65
C ILE A 101 -10.63 -16.51 10.91
N LYS A 102 -9.34 -16.85 10.87
CA LYS A 102 -8.87 -18.22 11.11
C LYS A 102 -9.13 -18.70 12.55
N SER A 103 -9.04 -17.81 13.54
CA SER A 103 -9.29 -18.19 14.94
C SER A 103 -10.76 -18.56 15.18
N VAL A 104 -11.69 -17.91 14.48
CA VAL A 104 -13.14 -18.14 14.63
C VAL A 104 -13.68 -19.18 13.65
N ALA A 105 -13.15 -19.23 12.44
CA ALA A 105 -13.58 -20.13 11.37
C ALA A 105 -12.37 -20.88 10.79
N SER A 106 -11.92 -21.91 11.51
CA SER A 106 -10.72 -22.70 11.16
C SER A 106 -10.82 -23.42 9.81
N GLU A 107 -12.03 -23.74 9.35
CA GLU A 107 -12.28 -24.36 8.04
C GLU A 107 -12.28 -23.36 6.87
N PHE A 108 -12.23 -22.05 7.14
CA PHE A 108 -12.21 -21.02 6.11
C PHE A 108 -10.82 -20.86 5.48
N TYR A 109 -10.49 -21.77 4.55
CA TYR A 109 -9.18 -21.89 3.91
C TYR A 109 -8.71 -20.63 3.16
N GLU A 110 -9.63 -19.81 2.64
CA GLU A 110 -9.27 -18.56 1.95
C GLU A 110 -8.46 -17.60 2.84
N SER A 111 -8.69 -17.60 4.15
CA SER A 111 -7.90 -16.79 5.09
C SER A 111 -6.41 -17.19 5.10
N VAL A 112 -6.09 -18.48 4.93
CA VAL A 112 -4.71 -18.97 4.93
C VAL A 112 -3.96 -18.46 3.70
N HIS A 113 -4.58 -18.54 2.52
CA HIS A 113 -3.99 -18.04 1.27
C HIS A 113 -3.76 -16.53 1.29
N ILE A 114 -4.73 -15.77 1.82
CA ILE A 114 -4.59 -14.31 1.97
C ILE A 114 -3.46 -13.96 2.93
N THR A 115 -3.37 -14.68 4.06
CA THR A 115 -2.30 -14.47 5.04
C THR A 115 -0.92 -14.71 4.42
N TYR A 116 -0.77 -15.80 3.65
CA TYR A 116 0.49 -16.13 2.98
C TYR A 116 0.87 -15.08 1.93
N ALA A 117 -0.08 -14.64 1.10
CA ALA A 117 0.15 -13.59 0.12
C ALA A 117 0.62 -12.27 0.76
N LEU A 118 0.01 -11.89 1.90
CA LEU A 118 0.41 -10.70 2.64
C LEU A 118 1.81 -10.83 3.28
N TYR A 119 2.16 -12.01 3.79
CA TYR A 119 3.51 -12.28 4.28
C TYR A 119 4.57 -12.21 3.19
N CYS A 120 4.31 -12.79 2.02
CA CYS A 120 5.19 -12.67 0.85
C CYS A 120 5.38 -11.20 0.46
N LYS A 121 4.29 -10.42 0.38
CA LYS A 121 4.36 -8.99 0.08
C LYS A 121 5.20 -8.22 1.10
N CYS A 122 4.99 -8.46 2.40
CA CYS A 122 5.82 -7.89 3.48
C CYS A 122 7.30 -8.22 3.32
N TYR A 123 7.62 -9.50 3.05
CA TYR A 123 8.99 -9.95 2.87
C TYR A 123 9.69 -9.23 1.71
N PHE A 124 9.01 -9.10 0.56
CA PHE A 124 9.55 -8.36 -0.57
C PHE A 124 9.72 -6.87 -0.25
N ILE A 125 8.76 -6.24 0.41
CA ILE A 125 8.87 -4.82 0.79
C ILE A 125 10.09 -4.61 1.69
N ILE A 126 10.31 -5.45 2.70
CA ILE A 126 11.46 -5.35 3.61
C ILE A 126 12.78 -5.63 2.89
N LEU A 127 12.81 -6.56 1.94
CA LEU A 127 14.03 -6.90 1.20
C LEU A 127 14.48 -5.78 0.25
N PHE A 128 13.53 -4.99 -0.27
CA PHE A 128 13.77 -3.94 -1.26
C PHE A 128 13.71 -2.50 -0.69
N LEU A 129 13.43 -2.33 0.60
CA LEU A 129 13.56 -1.08 1.36
C LEU A 129 14.97 -0.93 1.92
#